data_AF-A0A7C7SIG7-F1
#
_entry.id   AF-A0A7C7SIG7-F1
#
_cell.length_a   1.000
_cell.length_b   1.000
_cell.length_c   1.000
_cell.angle_alpha   90.00
_cell.angle_beta   90.00
_cell.angle_gamma   90.00
#
_symmetry.space_group_name_H-M   'P 1'
#
loop_
_entity.id
_entity.type
_entity.pdbx_description
1 polymer ?
#
loop_
_entity_poly.entity_id
_entity_poly.type
_entity_poly.pdbx_seq_one_letter_code
_entity_poly.pdbx_strand_id
1 'polypeptide(L)'
;VIYNNRVYVGVGQDPEHGEAPGHFYAIDATGTGDVTDTHKVWSRDGEDFYRTMSTAAIADGVLYISSLSGFLHALDPDTGEEFWT
;
A
#
# COMPACT_ATOMS: atom_id res chain seq x y z
N VAL A 1 7.49 2.92 2.75
CA VAL A 1 8.25 3.90 1.92
C VAL A 1 7.80 5.30 2.26
N ILE A 2 8.69 6.30 2.20
CA ILE A 2 8.30 7.72 2.26
C ILE A 2 8.67 8.37 0.93
N TYR A 3 7.72 9.05 0.29
CA TYR A 3 7.92 9.71 -1.01
C TYR A 3 6.88 10.83 -1.17
N ASN A 4 7.32 12.01 -1.64
CA ASN A 4 6.47 13.20 -1.86
C ASN A 4 5.50 13.50 -0.71
N ASN A 5 6.02 13.60 0.52
CA ASN A 5 5.24 13.82 1.75
C ASN A 5 4.16 12.76 2.02
N ARG A 6 4.26 11.57 1.44
CA ARG A 6 3.39 10.44 1.77
C ARG A 6 4.17 9.28 2.35
N VAL A 7 3.53 8.58 3.27
CA VAL A 7 3.98 7.28 3.79
C VAL A 7 3.14 6.19 3.14
N TYR A 8 3.81 5.21 2.55
CA TYR A 8 3.20 4.03 1.95
C TYR A 8 3.49 2.82 2.83
N VAL A 9 2.42 2.15 3.29
CA VAL A 9 2.50 1.04 4.25
C VAL A 9 1.56 -0.09 3.86
N GLY A 10 2.14 -1.28 3.69
CA GLY A 10 1.40 -2.54 3.59
C GLY A 10 1.19 -3.11 4.99
N VAL A 11 -0.04 -3.53 5.26
CA VAL A 11 -0.41 -4.21 6.50
C VAL A 11 -0.82 -5.62 6.15
N GLY A 12 -0.08 -6.58 6.71
CA GLY A 12 -0.37 -8.00 6.60
C GLY A 12 -0.27 -8.68 7.95
N GLN A 13 -0.60 -9.97 7.95
CA GLN A 13 -0.43 -10.86 9.09
C GLN A 13 0.61 -11.92 8.74
N ASP A 14 1.00 -12.68 9.77
CA ASP A 14 1.88 -13.82 9.61
C ASP A 14 1.39 -14.77 8.49
N PRO A 15 2.27 -15.17 7.53
CA PRO A 15 1.91 -16.04 6.41
C PRO A 15 1.28 -17.38 6.80
N GLU A 16 1.52 -17.90 8.00
CA GLU A 16 0.95 -19.17 8.49
C GLU A 16 -0.58 -19.11 8.63
N HIS A 17 -1.16 -17.90 8.65
CA HIS A 17 -2.61 -17.69 8.67
C HIS A 17 -3.25 -17.70 7.27
N GLY A 18 -2.48 -18.04 6.23
CA GLY A 18 -2.95 -18.17 4.85
C GLY A 18 -3.28 -16.83 4.19
N GLU A 19 -3.85 -16.93 2.99
CA GLU A 19 -4.27 -15.77 2.21
C GLU A 19 -5.56 -15.18 2.79
N ALA A 20 -5.66 -13.85 2.79
CA ALA A 20 -6.87 -13.13 3.14
C ALA A 20 -6.83 -11.72 2.54
N PRO A 21 -7.92 -10.95 2.64
CA PRO A 21 -7.88 -9.52 2.37
C PRO A 21 -6.71 -8.81 3.05
N GLY A 22 -6.02 -7.97 2.28
CA GLY A 22 -4.92 -7.14 2.75
C GLY A 22 -5.32 -5.66 2.81
N HIS A 23 -4.37 -4.86 3.28
CA HIS A 23 -4.47 -3.41 3.25
C HIS A 23 -3.15 -2.79 2.79
N PHE A 24 -3.23 -1.85 1.85
CA PHE A 24 -2.12 -1.02 1.45
C PHE A 24 -2.54 0.45 1.46
N TYR A 25 -1.88 1.25 2.29
CA TYR A 25 -2.24 2.65 2.53
C TYR A 25 -1.22 3.61 1.95
N ALA A 26 -1.71 4.75 1.44
CA ALA A 26 -0.97 5.99 1.33
C ALA A 26 -1.53 7.03 2.30
N ILE A 27 -0.65 7.55 3.15
CA ILE A 27 -0.98 8.49 4.22
C ILE A 27 -0.19 9.78 4.00
N ASP A 28 -0.84 10.93 4.09
CA ASP A 28 -0.16 12.24 4.11
C ASP A 28 0.67 12.34 5.39
N ALA A 29 1.99 12.44 5.20
CA ALA A 29 2.99 12.44 6.27
C ALA A 29 3.17 13.81 6.94
N THR A 30 2.43 14.84 6.52
CA THR A 30 2.51 16.19 7.09
C THR A 30 1.65 16.38 8.35
N GLY A 31 0.75 15.44 8.63
CA GLY A 31 -0.13 15.46 9.80
C GLY A 31 0.58 15.22 11.13
N THR A 32 -0.12 15.55 12.22
CA THR A 32 0.34 15.32 13.60
C THR A 32 -0.79 14.80 14.47
N GLY A 33 -0.48 13.92 15.43
CA GLY A 33 -1.48 13.34 16.34
C GLY A 33 -2.15 12.10 15.75
N ASP A 34 -3.42 11.88 16.10
CA ASP A 34 -4.24 10.85 15.46
C ASP A 34 -4.73 11.35 14.09
N VAL A 35 -4.25 10.69 13.05
CA VAL A 35 -4.50 11.08 11.66
C VAL A 35 -5.42 10.12 10.91
N THR A 36 -6.02 9.15 11.62
CA THR A 36 -6.78 8.02 11.06
C THR A 36 -7.85 8.48 10.07
N ASP A 37 -8.62 9.51 10.44
CA ASP A 37 -9.75 10.01 9.63
C ASP A 37 -9.41 11.22 8.76
N THR A 38 -8.18 11.74 8.84
CA THR A 38 -7.84 13.06 8.27
C THR A 38 -6.74 13.04 7.22
N HIS A 39 -5.83 12.06 7.25
CA HIS A 39 -4.66 12.05 6.36
C HIS A 39 -4.54 10.79 5.51
N LYS A 40 -5.56 9.93 5.49
CA LYS A 40 -5.61 8.86 4.49
C LYS A 40 -5.82 9.49 3.10
N VAL A 41 -4.83 9.36 2.22
CA VAL A 41 -4.92 9.85 0.84
C VAL A 41 -5.69 8.84 0.00
N TRP A 42 -5.27 7.58 0.04
CA TRP A 42 -5.96 6.46 -0.59
C TRP A 42 -5.59 5.15 0.12
N SER A 43 -6.40 4.12 -0.10
CA SER A 43 -6.11 2.75 0.31
C SER A 43 -6.55 1.76 -0.77
N ARG A 44 -5.84 0.64 -0.87
CA ARG A 44 -6.31 -0.57 -1.54
C ARG A 44 -6.55 -1.64 -0.50
N ASP A 45 -7.75 -2.20 -0.53
CA ASP A 45 -8.30 -3.03 0.53
C ASP A 45 -9.03 -4.23 -0.08
N GLY A 46 -9.28 -5.28 0.71
CA GLY A 46 -10.23 -6.30 0.29
C GLY A 46 -9.67 -7.20 -0.82
N GLU A 47 -10.46 -7.35 -1.89
CA GLU A 47 -10.08 -8.09 -3.09
C GLU A 47 -9.22 -7.25 -4.05
N ASP A 48 -9.13 -5.93 -3.85
CA ASP A 48 -8.28 -5.04 -4.66
C ASP A 48 -6.80 -5.14 -4.27
N PHE A 49 -6.51 -5.70 -3.08
CA PHE A 49 -5.17 -5.97 -2.60
C PHE A 49 -5.15 -7.08 -1.52
N TYR A 50 -4.51 -8.19 -1.85
CA TYR A 50 -4.30 -9.32 -0.93
C TYR A 50 -3.21 -9.03 0.10
N ARG A 51 -3.09 -9.88 1.15
CA ARG A 51 -2.13 -9.69 2.24
C ARG A 51 -0.72 -9.44 1.72
N THR A 52 0.08 -8.67 2.43
CA THR A 52 1.50 -8.48 2.09
C THR A 52 2.38 -8.48 3.34
N MET A 53 3.56 -9.09 3.22
CA MET A 53 4.68 -8.91 4.16
C MET A 53 5.81 -8.09 3.52
N SER A 54 5.58 -7.57 2.31
CA SER A 54 6.59 -6.89 1.51
C SER A 54 6.64 -5.40 1.84
N THR A 55 7.80 -4.80 1.63
CA THR A 55 7.93 -3.34 1.61
C THR A 55 7.77 -2.86 0.17
N ALA A 56 6.99 -1.79 -0.04
CA ALA A 56 6.87 -1.19 -1.36
C ALA A 56 8.22 -0.63 -1.86
N ALA A 57 8.33 -0.39 -3.16
CA ALA A 57 9.41 0.36 -3.79
C ALA A 57 8.82 1.43 -4.72
N ILE A 58 9.53 2.54 -4.92
CA ILE A 58 9.12 3.57 -5.89
C ILE A 58 10.31 3.86 -6.80
N ALA A 59 10.09 3.81 -8.11
CA ALA A 59 11.07 4.14 -9.13
C ALA A 59 10.37 4.77 -10.34
N ASP A 60 10.95 5.83 -10.90
CA ASP A 60 10.44 6.52 -12.09
C ASP A 60 8.95 6.92 -12.01
N GLY A 61 8.50 7.30 -10.82
CA GLY A 61 7.11 7.70 -10.58
C GLY A 61 6.12 6.54 -10.50
N VAL A 62 6.59 5.29 -10.43
CA VAL A 62 5.75 4.09 -10.27
C VAL A 62 6.01 3.46 -8.92
N LEU A 63 4.93 3.10 -8.21
CA LEU A 63 4.97 2.37 -6.97
C LEU A 63 4.81 0.87 -7.23
N TYR A 64 5.70 0.06 -6.69
CA TYR A 64 5.67 -1.39 -6.78
C TYR A 64 5.43 -2.03 -5.42
N ILE A 65 4.51 -2.97 -5.34
CA ILE A 65 4.25 -3.75 -4.13
C ILE A 65 3.75 -5.15 -4.48
N SER A 66 4.28 -6.17 -3.80
CA SER A 66 3.85 -7.56 -3.98
C SER A 66 2.90 -8.02 -2.88
N SER A 67 1.91 -8.83 -3.23
CA SER A 67 1.08 -9.57 -2.27
C SER A 67 1.70 -10.93 -1.93
N LEU A 68 1.19 -11.55 -0.87
CA LEU A 68 1.58 -12.87 -0.37
C LEU A 68 1.29 -13.97 -1.41
N SER A 69 0.21 -13.81 -2.17
CA SER A 69 -0.15 -14.67 -3.31
C SER A 69 0.82 -14.59 -4.49
N GLY A 70 1.81 -13.70 -4.45
CA GLY A 70 2.84 -13.58 -5.49
C GLY A 70 2.48 -12.64 -6.64
N PHE A 71 1.36 -11.91 -6.56
CA PHE A 71 1.05 -10.84 -7.50
C PHE A 71 1.95 -9.62 -7.24
N LEU A 72 2.45 -8.99 -8.31
CA LEU A 72 3.24 -7.76 -8.25
C LEU A 72 2.45 -6.63 -8.89
N HIS A 73 2.06 -5.65 -8.08
CA HIS A 73 1.29 -4.51 -8.55
C HIS A 73 2.22 -3.36 -8.93
N ALA A 74 1.91 -2.66 -10.02
CA ALA A 74 2.47 -1.37 -10.37
C ALA A 74 1.38 -0.30 -10.32
N LEU A 75 1.57 0.69 -9.45
CA LEU A 75 0.55 1.66 -9.08
C LEU A 75 1.05 3.10 -9.29
N ASP A 76 0.12 4.00 -9.57
CA ASP A 76 0.35 5.43 -9.47
C ASP A 76 0.49 5.82 -7.98
N PRO A 77 1.61 6.43 -7.54
CA PRO A 77 1.82 6.80 -6.15
C PRO A 77 0.86 7.88 -5.64
N ASP A 78 0.29 8.71 -6.53
CA ASP A 78 -0.61 9.81 -6.20
C ASP A 78 -2.05 9.33 -6.02
N THR A 79 -2.51 8.40 -6.85
CA THR A 79 -3.92 7.98 -6.88
C THR A 79 -4.17 6.56 -6.36
N GLY A 80 -3.15 5.69 -6.35
CA GLY A 80 -3.31 4.27 -6.05
C GLY A 80 -3.92 3.44 -7.19
N GLU A 81 -4.18 4.08 -8.34
CA GLU A 81 -4.66 3.42 -9.55
C GLU A 81 -3.62 2.45 -10.10
N GLU A 82 -4.09 1.34 -10.64
CA GLU A 82 -3.23 0.30 -11.19
C GLU A 82 -2.82 0.62 -12.62
N PHE A 83 -1.52 0.55 -12.89
CA PHE A 83 -1.01 0.46 -14.26
C PHE A 83 -1.10 -0.97 -14.78
N TRP A 84 -0.71 -1.95 -13.94
CA TRP A 84 -0.79 -3.38 -14.21
C TRP A 84 -0.57 -4.22 -12.94
N THR A 85 -0.91 -5.52 -13.02
CA THR A 85 -0.62 -6.59 -12.05
C THR A 85 -0.14 -7.85 -12.76
#